data_AF-A0A7U9T2U2-F1
#
_entry.id   AF-A0A7U9T2U2-F1
#
_cell.length_a   1.000
_cell.length_b   1.000
_cell.length_c   1.000
_cell.angle_alpha   90.00
_cell.angle_beta   90.00
_cell.angle_gamma   90.00
#
_symmetry.space_group_name_H-M   'P 1'
#
loop_
_entity.id
_entity.type
_entity.pdbx_description
1 polymer ?
#
loop_
_entity_poly.entity_id
_entity_poly.type
_entity_poly.pdbx_seq_one_letter_code
_entity_poly.pdbx_strand_id
1 'polypeptide(L)'
;MAIYFAQNKSKLFLGPQKVRQGYVADRKVYSSANTVTYMVDIGISYTEEADSGTSCLSPKTFTPQKTGWSFVGWREDRTASASVLGSKIMADSPVTLYAVFRAGVTVTYYNNSTSASSTSGYRYYNNGNIVNPSFTLTQANSNGWTARGWSTSNQGNAGITYANGAVFTRDSNVTLYGLYQQSITVTYYNNSTSASRTTGTRYWAPAGYINPSFTLTQAGLSGWTARGWSTGTAGNSGITYNNGAAFTRDSNTTLYGMYQQTITLSYNGNGASGGSTAAQSGTRYYNSNGATVNPSFTLRANGFSRSGCTFKKWALGSTGGTQYAPGAGITLSASAAMYAVWTGIQTVITLSKNGVYVDGGMHIDINKPDCMLVYDAAIDCSLYRGVQFKKVQLNAYTEHEGTGAAFGMYESGGGAFLPLVNFWRDWVSAGGVKHTEQLVKDGETATLYFSKASGTTMLYVGYRPYLDRKPPYGSVYFYFTDVTLIPR
;
A
#
# COMPACT_ATOMS: atom_id res chain seq x y z
N MET A 1 92.05 33.55 41.01
CA MET A 1 92.88 34.67 40.56
C MET A 1 92.74 34.79 39.06
N ALA A 2 92.10 35.85 38.56
CA ALA A 2 92.26 36.21 37.16
C ALA A 2 93.66 36.80 37.02
N ILE A 3 94.51 36.18 36.22
CA ILE A 3 95.81 36.77 35.88
C ILE A 3 95.51 37.84 34.81
N TYR A 4 95.44 39.10 35.24
CA TYR A 4 95.30 40.24 34.35
C TYR A 4 96.69 40.62 33.82
N PHE A 5 96.98 40.26 32.58
CA PHE A 5 98.00 40.94 31.79
C PHE A 5 97.27 41.85 30.80
N ALA A 6 97.54 43.15 30.86
CA ALA A 6 97.11 44.15 29.86
C ALA A 6 95.60 44.14 29.50
N GLN A 7 94.72 44.21 30.52
CA GLN A 7 93.25 44.31 30.36
C GLN A 7 92.54 43.15 29.64
N ASN A 8 93.27 42.14 29.16
CA ASN A 8 92.70 40.95 28.50
C ASN A 8 92.81 39.71 29.40
N LYS A 9 91.68 39.05 29.66
CA LYS A 9 91.65 37.76 30.39
C LYS A 9 92.38 36.70 29.56
N SER A 10 93.60 36.34 29.97
CA SER A 10 94.44 35.36 29.27
C SER A 10 94.30 33.96 29.90
N LYS A 11 94.17 32.91 29.09
CA LYS A 11 94.11 31.51 29.56
C LYS A 11 95.51 31.08 30.05
N LEU A 12 95.58 30.35 31.17
CA LEU A 12 96.84 29.88 31.74
C LEU A 12 97.26 28.57 31.06
N PHE A 13 98.54 28.47 30.70
CA PHE A 13 99.15 27.29 30.10
C PHE A 13 100.38 26.87 30.91
N LEU A 14 100.62 25.56 31.01
CA LEU A 14 101.84 24.96 31.52
C LEU A 14 102.49 24.20 30.36
N GLY A 15 103.51 24.79 29.74
CA GLY A 15 104.02 24.33 28.45
C GLY A 15 102.93 24.41 27.37
N PRO A 16 102.75 23.39 26.51
CA PRO A 16 101.68 23.37 25.49
C PRO A 16 100.30 23.03 26.07
N GLN A 17 100.20 22.64 27.35
CA GLN A 17 98.95 22.17 27.96
C GLN A 17 98.22 23.33 28.63
N LYS A 18 96.94 23.50 28.29
CA LYS A 18 96.07 24.48 28.93
C LYS A 18 95.74 24.02 30.36
N VAL A 19 95.94 24.91 31.33
CA VAL A 19 95.54 24.65 32.71
C VAL A 19 94.03 24.78 32.82
N ARG A 20 93.35 23.69 33.18
CA ARG A 20 91.89 23.67 33.32
C ARG A 20 91.42 24.17 34.68
N GLN A 21 92.12 23.75 35.73
CA GLN A 21 91.90 24.16 37.11
C GLN A 21 93.25 24.20 37.83
N GLY A 22 93.39 25.10 38.80
CA GLY A 22 94.56 25.20 39.65
C GLY A 22 94.14 25.30 41.11
N TYR A 23 94.82 24.57 41.97
CA TYR A 23 94.55 24.48 43.41
C TYR A 23 95.80 24.89 44.18
N VAL A 24 95.60 25.56 45.32
CA VAL A 24 96.66 25.76 46.33
C VAL A 24 96.16 25.06 47.59
N ALA A 25 96.87 24.00 48.00
CA ALA A 25 96.31 22.97 48.88
C ALA A 25 94.94 22.50 48.35
N ASP A 26 93.90 22.50 49.17
CA ASP A 26 92.56 21.99 48.82
C ASP A 26 91.66 23.08 48.18
N ARG A 27 92.13 24.33 48.10
CA ARG A 27 91.34 25.46 47.62
C ARG A 27 91.55 25.68 46.12
N LYS A 28 90.47 25.61 45.34
CA LYS A 28 90.48 25.98 43.91
C LYS A 28 90.80 27.48 43.77
N VAL A 29 91.96 27.82 43.20
CA VAL A 29 92.42 29.19 42.97
C VAL A 29 92.33 29.64 41.52
N TYR A 30 92.21 28.70 40.57
CA TYR A 30 92.11 28.97 39.14
C TYR A 30 91.17 27.98 38.44
N SER A 31 90.47 28.44 37.42
CA SER A 31 89.66 27.65 36.50
C SER A 31 89.68 28.34 35.14
N SER A 32 89.91 27.59 34.06
CA SER A 32 89.77 28.13 32.70
C SER A 32 88.28 28.21 32.37
N ALA A 33 87.68 29.38 32.57
CA ALA A 33 86.33 29.61 32.11
C ALA A 33 86.29 29.65 30.58
N ASN A 34 85.17 29.20 29.99
CA ASN A 34 84.80 29.68 28.67
C ASN A 34 83.30 29.97 28.62
N THR A 35 82.92 30.46 27.45
CA THR A 35 81.60 30.98 27.15
C THR A 35 80.59 29.86 26.86
N VAL A 36 79.43 29.92 27.51
CA VAL A 36 78.23 29.17 27.13
C VAL A 36 77.24 30.16 26.51
N THR A 37 76.85 29.93 25.27
CA THR A 37 75.79 30.68 24.59
C THR A 37 74.50 29.90 24.65
N TYR A 38 73.50 30.49 25.31
CA TYR A 38 72.16 29.93 25.46
C TYR A 38 71.22 30.58 24.46
N MET A 39 70.85 29.83 23.42
CA MET A 39 69.85 30.20 22.43
C MET A 39 68.46 29.84 22.96
N VAL A 40 67.73 30.85 23.45
CA VAL A 40 66.40 30.65 24.06
C VAL A 40 65.29 30.69 23.02
N ASP A 41 65.40 31.59 22.06
CA ASP A 41 64.43 31.74 20.96
C ASP A 41 65.12 32.30 19.71
N ILE A 42 64.39 32.39 18.58
CA ILE A 42 64.87 33.09 17.39
C ILE A 42 65.21 34.54 17.78
N GLY A 43 66.49 34.88 17.63
CA GLY A 43 67.00 36.22 17.96
C GLY A 43 67.13 36.52 19.45
N ILE A 44 66.86 35.54 20.34
CA ILE A 44 67.00 35.70 21.78
C ILE A 44 68.09 34.75 22.28
N SER A 45 69.24 35.32 22.65
CA SER A 45 70.37 34.57 23.19
C SER A 45 70.98 35.26 24.41
N TYR A 46 71.48 34.46 25.34
CA TYR A 46 72.23 34.91 26.50
C TYR A 46 73.60 34.25 26.50
N THR A 47 74.56 34.91 27.14
CA THR A 47 75.93 34.43 27.19
C THR A 47 76.44 34.51 28.63
N GLU A 48 76.98 33.39 29.15
CA GLU A 48 77.56 33.32 30.48
C GLU A 48 78.94 32.65 30.44
N GLU A 49 79.82 33.03 31.36
CA GLU A 49 81.08 32.32 31.59
C GLU A 49 80.89 31.18 32.59
N ALA A 50 81.28 29.97 32.19
CA ALA A 50 81.24 28.78 33.04
C ALA A 50 82.66 28.28 33.33
N ASP A 51 82.93 27.99 34.59
CA ASP A 51 84.18 27.38 35.05
C ASP A 51 84.33 25.97 34.46
N SER A 52 85.56 25.60 34.07
CA SER A 52 85.86 24.22 33.66
C SER A 52 85.38 23.25 34.75
N GLY A 53 84.71 22.17 34.33
CA GLY A 53 84.17 21.16 35.25
C GLY A 53 82.79 21.49 35.86
N THR A 54 82.21 22.66 35.57
CA THR A 54 80.84 23.00 36.03
C THR A 54 79.77 22.64 34.99
N SER A 55 78.53 22.45 35.45
CA SER A 55 77.40 22.18 34.55
C SER A 55 77.05 23.40 33.72
N CYS A 56 76.83 23.19 32.42
CA CYS A 56 76.34 24.19 31.48
C CYS A 56 74.81 24.20 31.36
N LEU A 57 74.06 23.34 32.07
CA LEU A 57 72.62 23.17 31.86
C LEU A 57 71.74 24.08 32.74
N SER A 58 72.36 24.87 33.63
CA SER A 58 71.66 25.73 34.59
C SER A 58 72.24 27.14 34.52
N PRO A 59 71.70 28.00 33.63
CA PRO A 59 72.12 29.40 33.57
C PRO A 59 71.92 30.09 34.92
N LYS A 60 72.80 31.03 35.25
CA LYS A 60 72.82 31.71 36.56
C LYS A 60 72.05 33.02 36.56
N THR A 61 71.96 33.67 35.40
CA THR A 61 71.46 35.05 35.27
C THR A 61 70.04 35.15 34.76
N PHE A 62 69.48 34.05 34.27
CA PHE A 62 68.12 34.01 33.74
C PHE A 62 67.51 32.61 33.86
N THR A 63 66.18 32.58 33.83
CA THR A 63 65.41 31.34 33.62
C THR A 63 64.91 31.35 32.18
N PRO A 64 65.08 30.28 31.38
CA PRO A 64 64.52 30.22 30.04
C PRO A 64 63.00 30.35 30.09
N GLN A 65 62.44 31.30 29.35
CA GLN A 65 61.01 31.54 29.29
C GLN A 65 60.56 31.69 27.84
N LYS A 66 59.39 31.14 27.53
CA LYS A 66 58.69 31.34 26.26
C LYS A 66 57.18 31.34 26.54
N THR A 67 56.51 32.45 26.21
CA THR A 67 55.08 32.64 26.51
C THR A 67 54.22 31.49 25.97
N GLY A 68 53.48 30.82 26.85
CA GLY A 68 52.62 29.67 26.51
C GLY A 68 53.35 28.32 26.44
N TRP A 69 54.64 28.27 26.79
CA TRP A 69 55.42 27.03 26.80
C TRP A 69 56.16 26.82 28.13
N SER A 70 56.35 25.56 28.50
CA SER A 70 57.16 25.15 29.64
C SER A 70 58.55 24.72 29.19
N PHE A 71 59.59 25.19 29.86
CA PHE A 71 60.95 24.76 29.60
C PHE A 71 61.13 23.26 29.90
N VAL A 72 61.83 22.54 29.02
CA VAL A 72 62.10 21.10 29.13
C VAL A 72 63.57 20.84 29.46
N GLY A 73 64.47 21.55 28.78
CA GLY A 73 65.92 21.35 28.90
C GLY A 73 66.69 21.93 27.72
N TRP A 74 67.96 21.54 27.60
CA TRP A 74 68.85 22.05 26.56
C TRP A 74 69.28 20.95 25.59
N ARG A 75 69.61 21.34 24.35
CA ARG A 75 70.26 20.50 23.32
C ARG A 75 71.43 21.25 22.68
N GLU A 76 72.32 20.53 22.00
CA GLU A 76 73.38 21.16 21.18
C GLU A 76 72.95 21.40 19.73
N ASP A 77 71.78 20.90 19.35
CA ASP A 77 71.16 21.07 18.04
C ASP A 77 69.79 21.77 18.15
N ARG A 78 69.23 22.12 17.00
CA ARG A 78 67.93 22.82 16.89
C ARG A 78 66.74 21.87 16.77
N THR A 79 66.89 20.58 17.06
CA THR A 79 65.80 19.61 16.92
C THR A 79 64.76 19.83 18.02
N ALA A 80 63.50 20.03 17.62
CA ALA A 80 62.39 20.10 18.56
C ALA A 80 61.97 18.67 18.97
N SER A 81 62.33 18.26 20.19
CA SER A 81 62.09 16.90 20.68
C SER A 81 62.07 16.85 22.21
N ALA A 82 61.41 15.84 22.77
CA ALA A 82 61.43 15.56 24.21
C ALA A 82 62.84 15.21 24.73
N SER A 83 63.70 14.69 23.87
CA SER A 83 65.05 14.29 24.23
C SER A 83 65.93 15.53 24.44
N VAL A 84 66.37 15.75 25.67
CA VAL A 84 67.27 16.84 26.08
C VAL A 84 68.51 16.27 26.77
N LEU A 85 69.55 17.09 26.91
CA LEU A 85 70.78 16.70 27.59
C LEU A 85 70.51 16.44 29.08
N GLY A 86 70.90 15.27 29.58
CA GLY A 86 70.93 14.98 31.02
C GLY A 86 72.16 15.56 31.73
N SER A 87 73.26 15.77 30.99
CA SER A 87 74.49 16.37 31.49
C SER A 87 75.23 17.10 30.37
N LYS A 88 75.81 18.26 30.68
CA LYS A 88 76.80 18.94 29.85
C LYS A 88 77.76 19.68 30.77
N ILE A 89 79.03 19.28 30.75
CA ILE A 89 80.07 19.88 31.59
C ILE A 89 80.93 20.80 30.73
N MET A 90 81.31 21.95 31.29
CA MET A 90 82.16 22.90 30.61
C MET A 90 83.58 22.36 30.43
N ALA A 91 83.99 22.26 29.17
CA ALA A 91 85.31 21.76 28.75
C ALA A 91 86.18 22.92 28.21
N ASP A 92 87.07 22.63 27.26
CA ASP A 92 88.07 23.62 26.80
C ASP A 92 87.60 24.60 25.71
N SER A 93 86.42 24.35 25.14
CA SER A 93 85.84 25.11 24.04
C SER A 93 84.49 25.73 24.43
N PRO A 94 84.09 26.86 23.81
CA PRO A 94 82.76 27.41 23.98
C PRO A 94 81.66 26.39 23.63
N VAL A 95 80.52 26.49 24.30
CA VAL A 95 79.35 25.61 24.08
C VAL A 95 78.16 26.47 23.63
N THR A 96 77.40 25.99 22.65
CA THR A 96 76.10 26.57 22.29
C THR A 96 75.00 25.59 22.66
N LEU A 97 74.04 26.07 23.44
CA LEU A 97 72.89 25.30 23.88
C LEU A 97 71.60 25.94 23.39
N TYR A 98 70.69 25.11 22.90
CA TYR A 98 69.38 25.52 22.43
C TYR A 98 68.31 25.05 23.39
N ALA A 99 67.47 25.97 23.83
CA ALA A 99 66.38 25.69 24.75
C ALA A 99 65.28 24.90 24.04
N VAL A 100 64.87 23.80 24.66
CA VAL A 100 63.68 23.05 24.27
C VAL A 100 62.54 23.44 25.19
N PHE A 101 61.41 23.81 24.60
CA PHE A 101 60.17 24.08 25.30
C PHE A 101 59.08 23.11 24.86
N ARG A 102 58.07 22.89 25.72
CA ARG A 102 56.87 22.10 25.40
C ARG A 102 55.59 22.85 25.72
N ALA A 103 54.54 22.60 24.94
CA ALA A 103 53.18 23.04 25.24
C ALA A 103 52.21 21.85 25.14
N GLY A 104 51.24 21.78 26.04
CA GLY A 104 50.24 20.72 26.05
C GLY A 104 49.19 20.92 24.95
N VAL A 105 48.84 19.83 24.26
CA VAL A 105 47.74 19.77 23.32
C VAL A 105 46.80 18.66 23.76
N THR A 106 45.53 18.99 23.97
CA THR A 106 44.49 18.05 24.42
C THR A 106 43.44 17.89 23.32
N VAL A 107 43.19 16.64 22.96
CA VAL A 107 42.05 16.25 22.13
C VAL A 107 40.96 15.75 23.07
N THR A 108 39.88 16.52 23.20
CA THR A 108 38.66 16.10 23.88
C THR A 108 37.75 15.43 22.86
N TYR A 109 37.15 14.29 23.17
CA TYR A 109 36.31 13.59 22.23
C TYR A 109 35.12 12.89 22.88
N TYR A 110 34.04 12.78 22.12
CA TYR A 110 32.82 12.09 22.52
C TYR A 110 32.63 10.85 21.65
N ASN A 111 32.81 9.66 22.23
CA ASN A 111 32.78 8.41 21.49
C ASN A 111 31.59 7.55 21.90
N ASN A 112 30.59 7.46 21.02
CA ASN A 112 29.36 6.73 21.31
C ASN A 112 28.70 7.07 22.67
N SER A 113 28.92 8.30 23.15
CA SER A 113 28.53 8.77 24.48
C SER A 113 28.40 10.29 24.49
N THR A 114 27.58 10.82 25.39
CA THR A 114 27.50 12.25 25.72
C THR A 114 28.54 12.67 26.76
N SER A 115 29.28 11.72 27.34
CA SER A 115 30.42 12.00 28.22
C SER A 115 31.70 12.15 27.41
N ALA A 116 32.45 13.21 27.71
CA ALA A 116 33.73 13.45 27.08
C ALA A 116 34.82 12.52 27.64
N SER A 117 35.71 12.08 26.76
CA SER A 117 37.02 11.52 27.09
C SER A 117 38.10 12.44 26.52
N SER A 118 39.36 12.25 26.93
CA SER A 118 40.46 13.05 26.40
C SER A 118 41.73 12.24 26.23
N THR A 119 42.58 12.70 25.31
CA THR A 119 43.98 12.28 25.20
C THR A 119 44.83 13.53 25.00
N SER A 120 46.04 13.52 25.54
CA SER A 120 46.93 14.69 25.50
C SER A 120 48.31 14.29 24.99
N GLY A 121 48.97 15.25 24.35
CA GLY A 121 50.35 15.14 23.89
C GLY A 121 51.05 16.48 24.04
N TYR A 122 52.36 16.48 23.80
CA TYR A 122 53.15 17.70 23.84
C TYR A 122 53.63 18.07 22.45
N ARG A 123 53.50 19.35 22.11
CA ARG A 123 54.28 19.94 21.03
C ARG A 123 55.60 20.43 21.60
N TYR A 124 56.67 20.26 20.83
CA TYR A 124 58.01 20.70 21.21
C TYR A 124 58.44 21.86 20.32
N TYR A 125 59.16 22.81 20.93
CA TYR A 125 59.73 23.97 20.28
C TYR A 125 61.23 24.03 20.55
N ASN A 126 62.03 24.32 19.52
CA ASN A 126 63.45 24.58 19.64
C ASN A 126 63.89 25.56 18.55
N ASN A 127 64.19 26.81 18.95
CA ASN A 127 64.79 27.84 18.11
C ASN A 127 64.19 27.95 16.68
N GLY A 128 62.88 28.05 16.60
CA GLY A 128 62.08 28.18 15.37
C GLY A 128 61.48 26.88 14.86
N ASN A 129 62.03 25.73 15.25
CA ASN A 129 61.48 24.44 14.86
C ASN A 129 60.36 24.00 15.82
N ILE A 130 59.31 23.40 15.25
CA ILE A 130 58.16 22.90 15.99
C ILE A 130 57.87 21.46 15.55
N VAL A 131 57.63 20.59 16.53
CA VAL A 131 57.06 19.26 16.30
C VAL A 131 55.75 19.17 17.07
N ASN A 132 54.68 18.80 16.37
CA ASN A 132 53.34 18.65 16.95
C ASN A 132 53.11 17.18 17.38
N PRO A 133 52.33 16.93 18.43
CA PRO A 133 51.94 15.59 18.81
C PRO A 133 51.03 14.96 17.75
N SER A 134 51.12 13.63 17.65
CA SER A 134 50.22 12.80 16.84
C SER A 134 49.25 12.07 17.74
N PHE A 135 48.03 11.86 17.24
CA PHE A 135 46.94 11.19 17.92
C PHE A 135 46.34 10.12 17.00
N THR A 136 45.70 9.13 17.61
CA THR A 136 44.89 8.14 16.90
C THR A 136 43.66 7.87 17.74
N LEU A 137 42.49 7.97 17.14
CA LEU A 137 41.22 7.72 17.83
C LEU A 137 40.44 6.64 17.08
N THR A 138 39.91 5.67 17.82
CA THR A 138 39.18 4.51 17.27
C THR A 138 37.73 4.47 17.74
N GLN A 139 36.87 3.94 16.86
CA GLN A 139 35.44 3.72 17.08
C GLN A 139 35.14 2.25 16.79
N ALA A 140 34.29 1.67 17.63
CA ALA A 140 33.83 0.29 17.46
C ALA A 140 32.42 0.28 16.87
N ASN A 141 32.13 -0.68 15.99
CA ASN A 141 30.77 -0.94 15.54
C ASN A 141 29.96 -1.55 16.70
N SER A 142 28.67 -1.21 16.82
CA SER A 142 27.83 -1.71 17.91
C SER A 142 26.36 -1.70 17.53
N ASN A 143 25.62 -2.76 17.87
CA ASN A 143 24.15 -2.84 17.72
C ASN A 143 23.61 -2.39 16.34
N GLY A 144 24.28 -2.82 15.26
CA GLY A 144 23.92 -2.46 13.88
C GLY A 144 24.32 -1.05 13.44
N TRP A 145 25.05 -0.31 14.28
CA TRP A 145 25.71 0.95 13.94
C TRP A 145 27.14 0.74 13.49
N THR A 146 27.51 1.43 12.42
CA THR A 146 28.85 1.45 11.82
C THR A 146 29.51 2.78 12.11
N ALA A 147 30.77 2.72 12.54
CA ALA A 147 31.62 3.89 12.73
C ALA A 147 31.88 4.62 11.38
N ARG A 148 31.71 5.95 11.36
CA ARG A 148 32.01 6.78 10.17
C ARG A 148 33.36 7.51 10.30
N GLY A 149 33.77 7.84 11.53
CA GLY A 149 34.91 8.70 11.82
C GLY A 149 34.54 9.87 12.73
N TRP A 150 35.42 10.87 12.77
CA TRP A 150 35.39 11.96 13.74
C TRP A 150 35.13 13.29 13.05
N SER A 151 34.31 14.15 13.69
CA SER A 151 34.01 15.49 13.20
C SER A 151 34.19 16.54 14.29
N THR A 152 34.48 17.78 13.92
CA THR A 152 34.39 18.93 14.84
C THR A 152 32.94 19.39 15.06
N SER A 153 31.99 18.92 14.25
CA SER A 153 30.55 19.12 14.44
C SER A 153 29.94 17.94 15.20
N ASN A 154 28.99 18.22 16.09
CA ASN A 154 28.28 17.21 16.87
C ASN A 154 27.04 16.62 16.17
N GLN A 155 26.79 17.00 14.91
CA GLN A 155 25.65 16.52 14.12
C GLN A 155 25.97 15.16 13.46
N GLY A 156 25.06 14.20 13.56
CA GLY A 156 25.29 12.82 13.08
C GLY A 156 25.59 12.70 11.58
N ASN A 157 25.01 13.59 10.77
CA ASN A 157 25.19 13.65 9.32
C ASN A 157 26.32 14.60 8.88
N ALA A 158 27.11 15.14 9.81
CA ALA A 158 28.21 16.02 9.49
C ALA A 158 29.29 15.32 8.64
N GLY A 159 30.13 16.14 8.01
CA GLY A 159 31.33 15.70 7.31
C GLY A 159 32.39 15.15 8.26
N ILE A 160 33.20 14.22 7.75
CA ILE A 160 34.29 13.58 8.49
C ILE A 160 35.54 14.45 8.42
N THR A 161 36.04 14.87 9.58
CA THR A 161 37.32 15.58 9.72
C THR A 161 38.50 14.60 9.77
N TYR A 162 38.36 13.51 10.53
CA TYR A 162 39.37 12.45 10.63
C TYR A 162 38.72 11.08 10.47
N ALA A 163 39.28 10.24 9.60
CA ALA A 163 38.80 8.88 9.43
C ALA A 163 39.01 8.03 10.71
N ASN A 164 38.17 7.03 10.92
CA ASN A 164 38.29 6.12 12.06
C ASN A 164 39.65 5.40 12.05
N GLY A 165 40.42 5.50 13.14
CA GLY A 165 41.74 4.87 13.27
C GLY A 165 42.87 5.58 12.51
N ALA A 166 42.61 6.70 11.84
CA ALA A 166 43.66 7.47 11.17
C ALA A 166 44.54 8.22 12.19
N VAL A 167 45.84 8.29 11.89
CA VAL A 167 46.78 9.15 12.61
C VAL A 167 46.58 10.60 12.18
N PHE A 168 46.54 11.53 13.12
CA PHE A 168 46.47 12.96 12.84
C PHE A 168 47.30 13.79 13.83
N THR A 169 47.81 14.94 13.38
CA THR A 169 48.60 15.86 14.21
C THR A 169 47.80 17.10 14.62
N ARG A 170 48.06 17.65 15.80
CA ARG A 170 47.43 18.91 16.25
C ARG A 170 48.44 19.86 16.87
N ASP A 171 48.26 21.15 16.60
CA ASP A 171 49.05 22.24 17.17
C ASP A 171 48.34 22.95 18.34
N SER A 172 47.06 22.64 18.54
CA SER A 172 46.18 23.28 19.51
C SER A 172 45.08 22.31 19.94
N ASN A 173 44.41 22.62 21.05
CA ASN A 173 43.32 21.79 21.56
C ASN A 173 42.19 21.66 20.52
N VAL A 174 41.45 20.56 20.57
CA VAL A 174 40.29 20.34 19.71
C VAL A 174 39.26 19.45 20.39
N THR A 175 37.99 19.68 20.08
CA THR A 175 36.88 18.80 20.46
C THR A 175 36.39 18.03 19.24
N LEU A 176 36.27 16.71 19.35
CA LEU A 176 35.81 15.83 18.28
C LEU A 176 34.61 14.99 18.72
N TYR A 177 33.72 14.72 17.77
CA TYR A 177 32.52 13.92 17.98
C TYR A 177 32.58 12.70 17.08
N GLY A 178 32.35 11.54 17.67
CA GLY A 178 32.28 10.29 16.92
C GLY A 178 30.96 10.17 16.20
N LEU A 179 31.01 10.00 14.88
CA LEU A 179 29.83 9.88 14.02
C LEU A 179 29.58 8.42 13.68
N TYR A 180 28.32 8.01 13.77
CA TYR A 180 27.87 6.65 13.50
C TYR A 180 26.72 6.65 12.49
N GLN A 181 26.59 5.56 11.72
CA GLN A 181 25.48 5.35 10.81
C GLN A 181 24.89 3.95 10.91
N GLN A 182 23.61 3.83 10.59
CA GLN A 182 22.88 2.57 10.49
C GLN A 182 22.02 2.59 9.23
N SER A 183 21.94 1.46 8.52
CA SER A 183 21.06 1.31 7.37
C SER A 183 19.65 0.92 7.82
N ILE A 184 18.66 1.74 7.46
CA ILE A 184 17.25 1.45 7.69
C ILE A 184 16.61 1.08 6.35
N THR A 185 15.98 -0.09 6.30
CA THR A 185 15.37 -0.61 5.09
C THR A 185 13.86 -0.69 5.22
N VAL A 186 13.17 -0.09 4.26
CA VAL A 186 11.74 -0.27 4.02
C VAL A 186 11.57 -1.33 2.95
N THR A 187 11.00 -2.46 3.34
CA THR A 187 10.56 -3.51 2.41
C THR A 187 9.12 -3.21 2.05
N TYR A 188 8.75 -3.27 0.77
CA TYR A 188 7.39 -2.94 0.38
C TYR A 188 6.87 -3.78 -0.78
N TYR A 189 5.58 -4.07 -0.76
CA TYR A 189 4.85 -4.82 -1.79
C TYR A 189 3.97 -3.86 -2.56
N ASN A 190 4.18 -3.74 -3.86
CA ASN A 190 3.56 -2.70 -4.66
C ASN A 190 2.78 -3.29 -5.84
N ASN A 191 1.51 -3.60 -5.62
CA ASN A 191 0.68 -4.34 -6.57
C ASN A 191 1.32 -5.67 -7.03
N SER A 192 2.08 -6.30 -6.14
CA SER A 192 2.77 -7.55 -6.40
C SER A 192 3.11 -8.20 -5.07
N THR A 193 3.06 -9.53 -5.04
CA THR A 193 3.53 -10.35 -3.93
C THR A 193 5.06 -10.45 -3.89
N SER A 194 5.75 -9.86 -4.87
CA SER A 194 7.20 -9.69 -4.83
C SER A 194 7.56 -8.41 -4.09
N ALA A 195 8.50 -8.52 -3.14
CA ALA A 195 8.95 -7.39 -2.36
C ALA A 195 9.99 -6.54 -3.12
N SER A 196 9.85 -5.23 -3.01
CA SER A 196 10.89 -4.25 -3.34
C SER A 196 11.48 -3.66 -2.05
N ARG A 197 12.65 -3.03 -2.16
CA ARG A 197 13.35 -2.45 -1.00
C ARG A 197 13.89 -1.06 -1.33
N THR A 198 13.81 -0.17 -0.35
CA THR A 198 14.56 1.09 -0.35
C THR A 198 15.27 1.23 0.99
N THR A 199 16.49 1.77 0.95
CA THR A 199 17.34 1.90 2.13
C THR A 199 17.73 3.35 2.33
N GLY A 200 17.62 3.83 3.55
CA GLY A 200 18.06 5.15 3.98
C GLY A 200 19.06 5.04 5.11
N THR A 201 19.90 6.06 5.26
CA THR A 201 20.91 6.11 6.32
C THR A 201 20.38 6.86 7.52
N ARG A 202 20.38 6.20 8.67
CA ARG A 202 20.16 6.80 9.99
C ARG A 202 21.51 7.20 10.57
N TYR A 203 21.60 8.40 11.13
CA TYR A 203 22.83 8.91 11.72
C TYR A 203 22.69 9.08 13.23
N TRP A 204 23.81 8.95 13.92
CA TRP A 204 23.92 9.24 15.34
C TRP A 204 25.24 9.94 15.65
N ALA A 205 25.15 10.90 16.56
CA ALA A 205 26.25 11.57 17.23
C ALA A 205 25.73 12.10 18.57
N PRO A 206 26.56 12.70 19.44
CA PRO A 206 26.12 13.18 20.74
C PRO A 206 24.99 14.22 20.73
N ALA A 207 24.74 14.90 19.60
CA ALA A 207 23.56 15.77 19.46
C ALA A 207 22.23 15.01 19.30
N GLY A 208 22.25 13.71 18.94
CA GLY A 208 21.07 12.88 18.80
C GLY A 208 21.02 12.06 17.50
N TYR A 209 19.86 11.46 17.26
CA TYR A 209 19.57 10.65 16.07
C TYR A 209 18.98 11.49 14.93
N ILE A 210 19.39 11.18 13.70
CA ILE A 210 18.76 11.71 12.47
C ILE A 210 18.23 10.52 11.69
N ASN A 211 16.91 10.43 11.55
CA ASN A 211 16.24 9.33 10.85
C ASN A 211 16.16 9.61 9.34
N PRO A 212 16.33 8.59 8.49
CA PRO A 212 16.09 8.74 7.06
C PRO A 212 14.62 9.01 6.78
N SER A 213 14.39 9.77 5.71
CA SER A 213 13.08 10.02 5.12
C SER A 213 12.92 9.16 3.86
N PHE A 214 11.71 8.66 3.65
CA PHE A 214 11.32 7.82 2.53
C PHE A 214 10.07 8.39 1.89
N THR A 215 9.96 8.21 0.57
CA THR A 215 8.74 8.52 -0.19
C THR A 215 8.44 7.32 -1.08
N LEU A 216 7.23 6.79 -1.00
CA LEU A 216 6.81 5.63 -1.79
C LEU A 216 5.55 5.93 -2.59
N THR A 217 5.54 5.55 -3.86
CA THR A 217 4.39 5.70 -4.77
C THR A 217 3.84 4.34 -5.18
N GLN A 218 2.51 4.22 -5.13
CA GLN A 218 1.81 2.99 -5.51
C GLN A 218 1.77 2.83 -7.03
N ALA A 219 2.00 1.61 -7.50
CA ALA A 219 1.87 1.24 -8.90
C ALA A 219 0.40 1.29 -9.33
N GLY A 220 0.16 1.65 -10.60
CA GLY A 220 -1.19 1.60 -11.16
C GLY A 220 -1.76 0.19 -11.15
N LEU A 221 -3.04 0.06 -10.80
CA LEU A 221 -3.80 -1.18 -10.88
C LEU A 221 -5.15 -0.90 -11.55
N SER A 222 -5.40 -1.53 -12.71
CA SER A 222 -6.55 -1.23 -13.56
C SER A 222 -7.88 -1.40 -12.84
N GLY A 223 -8.69 -0.34 -12.79
CA GLY A 223 -9.99 -0.32 -12.10
C GLY A 223 -9.90 -0.17 -10.58
N TRP A 224 -8.72 0.08 -10.01
CA TRP A 224 -8.51 0.28 -8.58
C TRP A 224 -7.86 1.64 -8.28
N THR A 225 -8.24 2.22 -7.15
CA THR A 225 -7.69 3.47 -6.62
C THR A 225 -6.73 3.18 -5.48
N ALA A 226 -5.56 3.82 -5.52
CA ALA A 226 -4.56 3.77 -4.45
C ALA A 226 -5.11 4.39 -3.14
N ARG A 227 -4.91 3.73 -1.99
CA ARG A 227 -5.30 4.22 -0.66
C ARG A 227 -4.13 4.69 0.18
N GLY A 228 -2.94 4.11 -0.02
CA GLY A 228 -1.75 4.30 0.79
C GLY A 228 -1.08 2.97 1.14
N TRP A 229 -0.20 3.02 2.14
CA TRP A 229 0.63 1.92 2.59
C TRP A 229 0.22 1.48 4.00
N SER A 230 0.12 0.17 4.21
CA SER A 230 -0.22 -0.42 5.52
C SER A 230 0.90 -1.31 6.03
N THR A 231 1.05 -1.42 7.35
CA THR A 231 1.82 -2.50 7.99
C THR A 231 1.00 -3.78 8.18
N GLY A 232 -0.33 -3.71 8.01
CA GLY A 232 -1.25 -4.84 8.14
C GLY A 232 -1.36 -5.68 6.87
N THR A 233 -1.76 -6.93 7.04
CA THR A 233 -1.85 -7.94 5.97
C THR A 233 -3.28 -8.22 5.51
N ALA A 234 -4.30 -7.69 6.18
CA ALA A 234 -5.69 -7.86 5.74
C ALA A 234 -5.98 -6.97 4.53
N GLY A 235 -6.90 -7.39 3.65
CA GLY A 235 -7.27 -6.61 2.46
C GLY A 235 -7.79 -5.22 2.81
N ASN A 236 -8.49 -5.07 3.94
CA ASN A 236 -9.07 -3.83 4.44
C ASN A 236 -8.27 -3.19 5.59
N SER A 237 -7.00 -3.55 5.80
CA SER A 237 -6.17 -2.94 6.85
C SER A 237 -6.13 -1.41 6.75
N GLY A 238 -5.91 -0.76 7.91
CA GLY A 238 -5.75 0.68 8.01
C GLY A 238 -4.49 1.20 7.32
N ILE A 239 -4.51 2.46 6.90
CA ILE A 239 -3.38 3.10 6.21
C ILE A 239 -2.44 3.73 7.23
N THR A 240 -1.17 3.35 7.18
CA THR A 240 -0.10 3.89 8.03
C THR A 240 0.57 5.10 7.38
N TYR A 241 0.79 5.05 6.06
CA TYR A 241 1.42 6.13 5.30
C TYR A 241 0.63 6.44 4.03
N ASN A 242 0.40 7.72 3.74
CA ASN A 242 -0.32 8.15 2.55
C ASN A 242 0.52 7.91 1.28
N ASN A 243 -0.15 7.61 0.16
CA ASN A 243 0.53 7.40 -1.12
C ASN A 243 1.26 8.68 -1.57
N GLY A 244 2.55 8.58 -1.89
CA GLY A 244 3.38 9.70 -2.33
C GLY A 244 3.81 10.68 -1.23
N ALA A 245 3.36 10.51 0.01
CA ALA A 245 3.79 11.34 1.13
C ALA A 245 5.15 10.88 1.66
N ALA A 246 5.96 11.84 2.13
CA ALA A 246 7.20 11.54 2.82
C ALA A 246 6.94 11.04 4.25
N PHE A 247 7.74 10.09 4.73
CA PHE A 247 7.68 9.58 6.10
C PHE A 247 9.08 9.19 6.60
N THR A 248 9.31 9.25 7.91
CA THR A 248 10.59 8.88 8.53
C THR A 248 10.51 7.54 9.24
N ARG A 249 11.64 6.83 9.33
CA ARG A 249 11.76 5.58 10.08
C ARG A 249 13.07 5.50 10.85
N ASP A 250 12.99 4.92 12.04
CA ASP A 250 14.14 4.65 12.91
C ASP A 250 14.56 3.17 12.90
N SER A 251 13.78 2.32 12.27
CA SER A 251 13.92 0.87 12.25
C SER A 251 13.34 0.30 10.96
N ASN A 252 13.82 -0.88 10.57
CA ASN A 252 13.32 -1.58 9.39
C ASN A 252 11.80 -1.78 9.49
N THR A 253 11.11 -1.80 8.34
CA THR A 253 9.67 -2.08 8.30
C THR A 253 9.27 -2.75 7.01
N THR A 254 8.10 -3.38 7.02
CA THR A 254 7.45 -3.94 5.85
C THR A 254 6.12 -3.24 5.61
N LEU A 255 5.89 -2.80 4.37
CA LEU A 255 4.68 -2.08 3.97
C LEU A 255 4.00 -2.76 2.79
N TYR A 256 2.68 -2.66 2.75
CA TYR A 256 1.86 -3.21 1.68
C TYR A 256 1.06 -2.09 1.04
N GLY A 257 1.14 -1.98 -0.29
CA GLY A 257 0.31 -1.07 -1.06
C GLY A 257 -1.14 -1.52 -1.00
N MET A 258 -2.02 -0.61 -0.57
CA MET A 258 -3.45 -0.85 -0.37
C MET A 258 -4.26 -0.18 -1.46
N TYR A 259 -5.23 -0.88 -2.02
CA TYR A 259 -6.08 -0.42 -3.10
C TYR A 259 -7.55 -0.60 -2.75
N GLN A 260 -8.41 0.23 -3.35
CA GLN A 260 -9.87 0.08 -3.28
C GLN A 260 -10.53 0.19 -4.64
N GLN A 261 -11.67 -0.47 -4.80
CA GLN A 261 -12.50 -0.41 -5.97
C GLN A 261 -13.97 -0.29 -5.53
N THR A 262 -14.73 0.56 -6.21
CA THR A 262 -16.18 0.65 -6.00
C THR A 262 -16.87 -0.46 -6.77
N ILE A 263 -17.64 -1.29 -6.08
CA ILE A 263 -18.49 -2.32 -6.64
C ILE A 263 -19.93 -1.86 -6.58
N THR A 264 -20.62 -1.92 -7.71
CA THR A 264 -22.02 -1.51 -7.82
C THR A 264 -22.92 -2.71 -8.00
N LEU A 265 -23.94 -2.82 -7.15
CA LEU A 265 -25.05 -3.73 -7.32
C LEU A 265 -26.25 -2.94 -7.85
N SER A 266 -26.63 -3.25 -9.09
CA SER A 266 -27.76 -2.63 -9.77
C SER A 266 -28.98 -3.56 -9.79
N TYR A 267 -30.16 -2.99 -10.03
CA TYR A 267 -31.41 -3.74 -10.10
C TYR A 267 -32.10 -3.45 -11.43
N ASN A 268 -32.43 -4.51 -12.17
CA ASN A 268 -33.13 -4.47 -13.44
C ASN A 268 -34.56 -4.97 -13.22
N GLY A 269 -35.55 -4.13 -13.53
CA GLY A 269 -36.97 -4.45 -13.39
C GLY A 269 -37.48 -5.56 -14.31
N ASN A 270 -36.71 -5.96 -15.32
CA ASN A 270 -36.98 -7.08 -16.23
C ASN A 270 -38.41 -7.09 -16.80
N GLY A 271 -38.66 -6.21 -17.77
CA GLY A 271 -40.00 -6.02 -18.35
C GLY A 271 -40.98 -5.31 -17.40
N ALA A 272 -40.46 -4.61 -16.38
CA ALA A 272 -41.26 -3.74 -15.52
C ALA A 272 -41.98 -2.65 -16.34
N SER A 273 -43.23 -2.37 -15.97
CA SER A 273 -44.05 -1.31 -16.57
C SER A 273 -43.94 0.02 -15.80
N GLY A 274 -43.30 0.02 -14.63
CA GLY A 274 -43.03 1.23 -13.86
C GLY A 274 -42.15 1.01 -12.63
N GLY A 275 -41.92 2.08 -11.88
CA GLY A 275 -41.14 2.06 -10.64
C GLY A 275 -39.63 1.93 -10.85
N SER A 276 -38.88 1.89 -9.75
CA SER A 276 -37.42 1.70 -9.76
C SER A 276 -36.92 1.14 -8.44
N THR A 277 -35.76 0.49 -8.47
CA THR A 277 -35.03 0.08 -7.26
C THR A 277 -33.63 0.68 -7.30
N ALA A 278 -33.29 1.50 -6.31
CA ALA A 278 -32.01 2.21 -6.27
C ALA A 278 -30.82 1.24 -6.18
N ALA A 279 -29.76 1.52 -6.95
CA ALA A 279 -28.51 0.78 -6.86
C ALA A 279 -27.86 0.90 -5.47
N GLN A 280 -26.92 0.01 -5.19
CA GLN A 280 -26.07 0.02 -4.00
C GLN A 280 -24.61 0.05 -4.44
N SER A 281 -23.76 0.70 -3.63
CA SER A 281 -22.32 0.72 -3.81
C SER A 281 -21.63 0.20 -2.56
N GLY A 282 -20.58 -0.58 -2.76
CA GLY A 282 -19.74 -1.09 -1.69
C GLY A 282 -18.27 -1.03 -2.10
N THR A 283 -17.40 -0.99 -1.11
CA THR A 283 -15.95 -0.90 -1.36
C THR A 283 -15.32 -2.27 -1.29
N ARG A 284 -14.64 -2.66 -2.36
CA ARG A 284 -13.74 -3.81 -2.39
C ARG A 284 -12.34 -3.33 -2.07
N TYR A 285 -11.61 -4.10 -1.26
CA TYR A 285 -10.25 -3.77 -0.86
C TYR A 285 -9.27 -4.84 -1.31
N TYR A 286 -8.06 -4.41 -1.68
CA TYR A 286 -6.96 -5.26 -2.08
C TYR A 286 -5.67 -4.83 -1.40
N ASN A 287 -4.94 -5.81 -0.87
CA ASN A 287 -3.62 -5.66 -0.31
C ASN A 287 -2.61 -6.33 -1.25
N SER A 288 -1.47 -5.67 -1.51
CA SER A 288 -0.44 -6.17 -2.42
C SER A 288 0.16 -7.54 -2.04
N ASN A 289 -0.08 -8.03 -0.81
CA ASN A 289 0.24 -9.41 -0.44
C ASN A 289 -0.72 -10.46 -1.02
N GLY A 290 -1.76 -10.06 -1.76
CA GLY A 290 -2.77 -10.94 -2.36
C GLY A 290 -4.12 -10.97 -1.64
N ALA A 291 -4.22 -10.44 -0.42
CA ALA A 291 -5.47 -10.45 0.32
C ALA A 291 -6.52 -9.51 -0.29
N THR A 292 -7.74 -10.02 -0.47
CA THR A 292 -8.87 -9.26 -1.03
C THR A 292 -10.08 -9.35 -0.09
N VAL A 293 -10.78 -8.24 0.11
CA VAL A 293 -12.04 -8.19 0.86
C VAL A 293 -13.12 -7.61 -0.05
N ASN A 294 -14.16 -8.40 -0.30
CA ASN A 294 -15.29 -8.02 -1.15
C ASN A 294 -16.40 -7.36 -0.31
N PRO A 295 -17.12 -6.37 -0.85
CA PRO A 295 -18.27 -5.80 -0.18
C PRO A 295 -19.45 -6.77 -0.14
N SER A 296 -20.19 -6.70 0.96
CA SER A 296 -21.46 -7.40 1.13
C SER A 296 -22.62 -6.42 1.04
N PHE A 297 -23.71 -6.87 0.45
CA PHE A 297 -24.93 -6.11 0.22
C PHE A 297 -26.12 -6.86 0.77
N THR A 298 -27.05 -6.13 1.36
CA THR A 298 -28.40 -6.65 1.65
C THR A 298 -29.31 -6.28 0.49
N LEU A 299 -29.94 -7.27 -0.13
CA LEU A 299 -30.80 -7.04 -1.29
C LEU A 299 -32.01 -6.18 -0.94
N ARG A 300 -32.27 -5.16 -1.75
CA ARG A 300 -33.41 -4.25 -1.53
C ARG A 300 -34.74 -4.95 -1.79
N ALA A 301 -35.78 -4.46 -1.13
CA ALA A 301 -37.15 -4.72 -1.55
C ALA A 301 -37.37 -4.26 -3.00
N ASN A 302 -38.25 -4.94 -3.71
CA ASN A 302 -38.61 -4.56 -5.08
C ASN A 302 -39.38 -3.24 -5.09
N GLY A 303 -38.85 -2.24 -5.80
CA GLY A 303 -39.52 -0.97 -6.10
C GLY A 303 -40.06 -0.86 -7.52
N PHE A 304 -39.95 -1.91 -8.34
CA PHE A 304 -40.57 -1.96 -9.67
C PHE A 304 -42.02 -2.43 -9.59
N SER A 305 -42.81 -2.05 -10.59
CA SER A 305 -44.12 -2.63 -10.87
C SER A 305 -44.12 -3.24 -12.26
N ARG A 306 -44.82 -4.36 -12.43
CA ARG A 306 -45.06 -4.98 -13.72
C ARG A 306 -46.54 -5.35 -13.81
N SER A 307 -47.24 -4.79 -14.78
CA SER A 307 -48.68 -4.98 -14.95
C SER A 307 -49.03 -6.47 -15.05
N GLY A 308 -50.05 -6.90 -14.32
CA GLY A 308 -50.47 -8.30 -14.26
C GLY A 308 -49.47 -9.25 -13.59
N CYS A 309 -48.49 -8.74 -12.82
CA CYS A 309 -47.47 -9.58 -12.19
C CYS A 309 -47.22 -9.21 -10.72
N THR A 310 -46.84 -10.21 -9.92
CA THR A 310 -46.26 -10.03 -8.59
C THR A 310 -44.76 -10.33 -8.63
N PHE A 311 -43.98 -9.52 -7.94
CA PHE A 311 -42.56 -9.76 -7.77
C PHE A 311 -42.36 -10.99 -6.87
N LYS A 312 -41.48 -11.91 -7.29
CA LYS A 312 -41.17 -13.14 -6.56
C LYS A 312 -39.82 -13.04 -5.86
N LYS A 313 -38.75 -12.84 -6.64
CA LYS A 313 -37.34 -12.89 -6.21
C LYS A 313 -36.45 -12.04 -7.10
N TRP A 314 -35.21 -11.83 -6.66
CA TRP A 314 -34.12 -11.30 -7.48
C TRP A 314 -33.29 -12.45 -8.04
N ALA A 315 -32.83 -12.34 -9.30
CA ALA A 315 -31.92 -13.30 -9.92
C ALA A 315 -30.60 -12.62 -10.33
N LEU A 316 -29.46 -13.23 -9.99
CA LEU A 316 -28.15 -12.62 -10.24
C LEU A 316 -27.71 -12.77 -11.70
N GLY A 317 -27.36 -11.66 -12.36
CA GLY A 317 -26.76 -11.60 -13.69
C GLY A 317 -27.72 -11.87 -14.85
N SER A 318 -28.79 -12.64 -14.64
CA SER A 318 -29.86 -12.89 -15.59
C SER A 318 -31.10 -13.46 -14.89
N THR A 319 -32.23 -13.58 -15.60
CA THR A 319 -33.46 -14.21 -15.08
C THR A 319 -33.33 -15.70 -14.79
N GLY A 320 -32.39 -16.38 -15.45
CA GLY A 320 -32.04 -17.79 -15.18
C GLY A 320 -30.94 -17.97 -14.12
N GLY A 321 -30.40 -16.87 -13.59
CA GLY A 321 -29.36 -16.90 -12.57
C GLY A 321 -29.86 -17.35 -11.19
N THR A 322 -28.93 -17.49 -10.25
CA THR A 322 -29.24 -17.85 -8.86
C THR A 322 -30.22 -16.86 -8.24
N GLN A 323 -31.30 -17.37 -7.63
CA GLN A 323 -32.39 -16.55 -7.11
C GLN A 323 -32.30 -16.32 -5.60
N TYR A 324 -32.59 -15.09 -5.18
CA TYR A 324 -32.51 -14.62 -3.81
C TYR A 324 -33.80 -13.91 -3.41
N ALA A 325 -34.21 -14.08 -2.15
CA ALA A 325 -35.29 -13.28 -1.59
C ALA A 325 -34.82 -11.83 -1.34
N PRO A 326 -35.72 -10.84 -1.37
CA PRO A 326 -35.45 -9.52 -0.81
C PRO A 326 -34.92 -9.63 0.63
N GLY A 327 -33.97 -8.77 0.99
CA GLY A 327 -33.31 -8.81 2.29
C GLY A 327 -32.19 -9.85 2.44
N ALA A 328 -31.98 -10.73 1.44
CA ALA A 328 -30.86 -11.67 1.48
C ALA A 328 -29.50 -10.94 1.41
N GLY A 329 -28.49 -11.47 2.10
CA GLY A 329 -27.11 -11.01 2.00
C GLY A 329 -26.40 -11.61 0.79
N ILE A 330 -25.64 -10.80 0.05
CA ILE A 330 -24.77 -11.25 -1.05
C ILE A 330 -23.42 -10.54 -0.99
N THR A 331 -22.35 -11.26 -1.32
CA THR A 331 -20.99 -10.70 -1.46
C THR A 331 -20.58 -10.72 -2.93
N LEU A 332 -20.05 -9.61 -3.43
CA LEU A 332 -19.72 -9.45 -4.85
C LEU A 332 -18.24 -9.12 -5.06
N SER A 333 -17.59 -9.83 -5.97
CA SER A 333 -16.21 -9.55 -6.41
C SER A 333 -16.13 -8.58 -7.58
N ALA A 334 -17.24 -8.32 -8.27
CA ALA A 334 -17.36 -7.41 -9.40
C ALA A 334 -18.76 -6.77 -9.41
N SER A 335 -18.91 -5.62 -10.08
CA SER A 335 -20.22 -5.00 -10.25
C SER A 335 -21.17 -5.94 -11.00
N ALA A 336 -22.42 -6.02 -10.54
CA ALA A 336 -23.42 -6.94 -11.06
C ALA A 336 -24.83 -6.34 -11.05
N ALA A 337 -25.75 -7.02 -11.76
CA ALA A 337 -27.15 -6.66 -11.80
C ALA A 337 -28.02 -7.80 -11.25
N MET A 338 -29.02 -7.44 -10.45
CA MET A 338 -30.11 -8.32 -10.04
C MET A 338 -31.33 -8.09 -10.94
N TYR A 339 -31.88 -9.14 -11.50
CA TYR A 339 -33.05 -9.11 -12.37
C TYR A 339 -34.30 -9.51 -11.59
N ALA A 340 -35.37 -8.72 -11.72
CA ALA A 340 -36.64 -9.06 -11.10
C ALA A 340 -37.23 -10.33 -11.74
N VAL A 341 -37.55 -11.30 -10.91
CA VAL A 341 -38.30 -12.51 -11.29
C VAL A 341 -39.75 -12.28 -10.92
N TRP A 342 -40.61 -12.35 -11.93
CA TRP A 342 -42.05 -12.08 -11.84
C TRP A 342 -42.85 -13.37 -11.95
N THR A 343 -43.97 -13.44 -11.24
CA THR A 343 -45.02 -14.45 -11.43
C THR A 343 -46.30 -13.70 -11.83
N GLY A 344 -47.09 -14.25 -12.76
CA GLY A 344 -48.37 -13.64 -13.14
C GLY A 344 -49.31 -13.47 -11.94
N ILE A 345 -50.23 -12.52 -12.00
CA ILE A 345 -51.33 -12.43 -11.03
C ILE A 345 -52.50 -13.21 -11.59
N GLN A 346 -53.17 -14.00 -10.75
CA GLN A 346 -54.40 -14.65 -11.14
C GLN A 346 -55.41 -13.59 -11.65
N THR A 347 -55.74 -13.65 -12.93
CA THR A 347 -56.52 -12.61 -13.62
C THR A 347 -57.79 -13.22 -14.18
N VAL A 348 -58.95 -12.69 -13.80
CA VAL A 348 -60.24 -13.07 -14.38
C VAL A 348 -60.33 -12.51 -15.79
N ILE A 349 -60.65 -13.37 -16.75
CA ILE A 349 -60.84 -13.02 -18.14
C ILE A 349 -62.33 -12.76 -18.37
N THR A 350 -62.65 -11.54 -18.82
CA THR A 350 -63.96 -11.26 -19.40
C THR A 350 -63.95 -11.71 -20.84
N LEU A 351 -64.82 -12.64 -21.21
CA LEU A 351 -64.95 -13.07 -22.60
C LEU A 351 -65.64 -11.98 -23.40
N SER A 352 -65.10 -11.68 -24.58
CA SER A 352 -65.67 -10.68 -25.50
C SER A 352 -67.06 -11.08 -26.02
N LYS A 353 -67.37 -12.38 -26.03
CA LYS A 353 -68.67 -12.96 -26.39
C LYS A 353 -68.94 -14.23 -25.57
N ASN A 354 -70.10 -14.30 -24.89
CA ASN A 354 -70.59 -15.49 -24.17
C ASN A 354 -71.50 -16.39 -25.04
N GLY A 355 -71.37 -16.31 -26.37
CA GLY A 355 -72.16 -17.09 -27.32
C GLY A 355 -71.89 -16.66 -28.76
N VAL A 356 -71.95 -17.62 -29.69
CA VAL A 356 -71.76 -17.37 -31.12
C VAL A 356 -73.06 -17.73 -31.84
N TYR A 357 -73.65 -16.73 -32.49
CA TYR A 357 -74.72 -16.97 -33.46
C TYR A 357 -74.07 -17.16 -34.83
N VAL A 358 -74.17 -18.37 -35.39
CA VAL A 358 -73.72 -18.65 -36.75
C VAL A 358 -74.95 -18.67 -37.64
N ASP A 359 -75.28 -17.51 -38.21
CA ASP A 359 -76.30 -17.39 -39.25
C ASP A 359 -75.74 -17.92 -40.58
N GLY A 360 -76.58 -18.54 -41.40
CA GLY A 360 -76.24 -19.07 -42.71
C GLY A 360 -75.74 -18.05 -43.74
N GLY A 361 -75.76 -16.74 -43.42
CA GLY A 361 -75.11 -15.68 -44.19
C GLY A 361 -73.66 -15.34 -43.81
N MET A 362 -73.16 -15.83 -42.66
CA MET A 362 -71.80 -15.54 -42.23
C MET A 362 -70.82 -16.49 -42.93
N HIS A 363 -70.27 -16.05 -44.07
CA HIS A 363 -69.24 -16.79 -44.79
C HIS A 363 -67.92 -16.68 -44.03
N ILE A 364 -67.52 -17.75 -43.36
CA ILE A 364 -66.19 -17.89 -42.80
C ILE A 364 -65.38 -18.78 -43.75
N ASP A 365 -64.18 -18.33 -44.11
CA ASP A 365 -63.44 -18.78 -45.29
C ASP A 365 -62.82 -20.18 -45.09
N ILE A 366 -63.27 -21.12 -45.92
CA ILE A 366 -63.25 -22.59 -45.68
C ILE A 366 -61.83 -23.19 -45.78
N ASN A 367 -60.82 -22.40 -46.14
CA ASN A 367 -59.43 -22.85 -46.29
C ASN A 367 -58.55 -22.55 -45.07
N LYS A 368 -59.12 -22.10 -43.94
CA LYS A 368 -58.39 -21.91 -42.67
C LYS A 368 -59.18 -22.49 -41.49
N PRO A 369 -58.52 -23.01 -40.44
CA PRO A 369 -59.21 -23.36 -39.21
C PRO A 369 -59.82 -22.09 -38.60
N ASP A 370 -61.14 -21.98 -38.65
CA ASP A 370 -61.85 -20.85 -38.08
C ASP A 370 -61.85 -20.95 -36.55
N CYS A 371 -61.10 -20.05 -35.93
CA CYS A 371 -61.01 -19.93 -34.49
C CYS A 371 -61.55 -18.56 -34.06
N MET A 372 -62.45 -18.56 -33.07
CA MET A 372 -62.95 -17.33 -32.49
C MET A 372 -62.04 -16.89 -31.34
N LEU A 373 -61.56 -15.66 -31.43
CA LEU A 373 -60.75 -15.02 -30.38
C LEU A 373 -61.62 -14.72 -29.16
N VAL A 374 -61.31 -15.41 -28.06
CA VAL A 374 -62.02 -15.28 -26.78
C VAL A 374 -61.32 -14.29 -25.85
N TYR A 375 -60.00 -14.14 -26.01
CA TYR A 375 -59.22 -13.12 -25.31
C TYR A 375 -58.05 -12.63 -26.17
N ASP A 376 -58.03 -11.33 -26.42
CA ASP A 376 -57.14 -10.64 -27.38
C ASP A 376 -55.96 -9.90 -26.72
N ALA A 377 -55.82 -9.92 -25.38
CA ALA A 377 -54.74 -9.17 -24.74
C ALA A 377 -53.36 -9.85 -24.82
N ALA A 378 -53.22 -10.92 -25.62
CA ALA A 378 -51.99 -11.66 -25.85
C ALA A 378 -51.33 -12.17 -24.54
N ILE A 379 -51.72 -13.38 -24.13
CA ILE A 379 -51.28 -14.05 -22.89
C ILE A 379 -49.80 -14.41 -22.95
N ASP A 380 -49.01 -13.84 -22.05
CA ASP A 380 -47.59 -14.17 -21.88
C ASP A 380 -47.42 -15.53 -21.18
N CYS A 381 -47.05 -16.55 -21.95
CA CYS A 381 -46.82 -17.90 -21.47
C CYS A 381 -45.59 -18.03 -20.57
N SER A 382 -44.74 -17.00 -20.43
CA SER A 382 -43.68 -16.97 -19.41
C SER A 382 -44.23 -16.64 -18.02
N LEU A 383 -45.37 -15.93 -17.96
CA LEU A 383 -46.02 -15.51 -16.72
C LEU A 383 -47.15 -16.44 -16.29
N TYR A 384 -47.80 -17.10 -17.26
CA TYR A 384 -48.96 -17.93 -17.05
C TYR A 384 -48.74 -19.34 -17.61
N ARG A 385 -49.20 -20.35 -16.86
CA ARG A 385 -49.09 -21.76 -17.25
C ARG A 385 -50.36 -22.32 -17.83
N GLY A 386 -51.48 -21.62 -17.74
CA GLY A 386 -52.76 -22.14 -18.19
C GLY A 386 -53.95 -21.25 -17.86
N VAL A 387 -55.14 -21.77 -18.13
CA VAL A 387 -56.44 -21.16 -17.83
C VAL A 387 -57.25 -22.11 -16.96
N GLN A 388 -57.91 -21.58 -15.93
CA GLN A 388 -58.87 -22.27 -15.09
C GLN A 388 -60.29 -21.79 -15.40
N PHE A 389 -61.28 -22.67 -15.27
CA PHE A 389 -62.69 -22.35 -15.38
C PHE A 389 -63.53 -23.24 -14.43
N LYS A 390 -64.67 -22.73 -13.95
CA LYS A 390 -65.56 -23.45 -13.02
C LYS A 390 -66.77 -24.11 -13.67
N LYS A 391 -67.23 -23.58 -14.79
CA LYS A 391 -68.27 -24.21 -15.60
C LYS A 391 -67.92 -24.00 -17.05
N VAL A 392 -68.00 -25.08 -17.82
CA VAL A 392 -67.99 -25.02 -19.28
C VAL A 392 -69.12 -25.88 -19.77
N GLN A 393 -70.18 -25.22 -20.21
CA GLN A 393 -71.31 -25.85 -20.85
C GLN A 393 -71.32 -25.49 -22.32
N LEU A 394 -71.29 -26.51 -23.15
CA LEU A 394 -71.36 -26.44 -24.60
C LEU A 394 -72.77 -26.84 -25.00
N ASN A 395 -73.50 -25.92 -25.65
CA ASN A 395 -74.77 -26.25 -26.26
C ASN A 395 -74.63 -26.07 -27.77
N ALA A 396 -74.56 -27.18 -28.50
CA ALA A 396 -74.60 -27.20 -29.95
C ALA A 396 -76.02 -27.54 -30.41
N TYR A 397 -76.55 -26.70 -31.29
CA TYR A 397 -77.84 -26.88 -31.92
C TYR A 397 -77.62 -27.02 -33.41
N THR A 398 -78.19 -28.06 -33.99
CA THR A 398 -78.24 -28.24 -35.44
C THR A 398 -79.68 -28.09 -35.90
N GLU A 399 -79.91 -27.40 -37.01
CA GLU A 399 -81.28 -27.04 -37.45
C GLU A 399 -81.82 -27.98 -38.55
N HIS A 400 -80.99 -28.88 -39.10
CA HIS A 400 -81.36 -29.74 -40.22
C HIS A 400 -81.37 -31.23 -39.89
N GLU A 401 -82.31 -31.94 -40.51
CA GLU A 401 -82.33 -33.40 -40.50
C GLU A 401 -81.01 -33.94 -41.06
N GLY A 402 -80.46 -34.91 -40.34
CA GLY A 402 -79.22 -35.56 -40.68
C GLY A 402 -77.96 -34.76 -40.35
N THR A 403 -77.95 -33.97 -39.28
CA THR A 403 -76.75 -33.28 -38.78
C THR A 403 -76.48 -33.59 -37.32
N GLY A 404 -75.19 -33.54 -36.92
CA GLY A 404 -74.71 -33.90 -35.59
C GLY A 404 -73.50 -33.05 -35.18
N ALA A 405 -73.18 -33.08 -33.89
CA ALA A 405 -72.04 -32.37 -33.31
C ALA A 405 -71.37 -33.20 -32.21
N ALA A 406 -70.04 -33.15 -32.12
CA ALA A 406 -69.26 -33.71 -31.03
C ALA A 406 -68.20 -32.72 -30.59
N PHE A 407 -67.81 -32.86 -29.33
CA PHE A 407 -66.73 -32.11 -28.77
C PHE A 407 -65.38 -32.76 -29.06
N GLY A 408 -64.34 -31.94 -29.07
CA GLY A 408 -62.95 -32.37 -28.99
C GLY A 408 -62.10 -31.32 -28.29
N MET A 409 -60.82 -31.58 -28.15
CA MET A 409 -59.83 -30.59 -27.73
C MET A 409 -58.92 -30.30 -28.92
N TYR A 410 -58.70 -29.01 -29.21
CA TYR A 410 -57.77 -28.60 -30.25
C TYR A 410 -56.55 -27.93 -29.63
N GLU A 411 -55.37 -28.43 -29.94
CA GLU A 411 -54.12 -27.72 -29.74
C GLU A 411 -53.74 -27.03 -31.06
N SER A 412 -53.73 -25.70 -31.07
CA SER A 412 -53.18 -24.97 -32.21
C SER A 412 -51.66 -25.09 -32.24
N GLY A 413 -51.02 -24.97 -33.41
CA GLY A 413 -49.54 -24.91 -33.51
C GLY A 413 -48.90 -23.75 -32.70
N GLY A 414 -49.72 -22.80 -32.23
CA GLY A 414 -49.36 -21.72 -31.32
C GLY A 414 -49.24 -22.12 -29.84
N GLY A 415 -49.86 -23.23 -29.41
CA GLY A 415 -49.89 -23.70 -28.01
C GLY A 415 -51.11 -23.23 -27.20
N ALA A 416 -52.19 -22.80 -27.86
CA ALA A 416 -53.47 -22.45 -27.22
C ALA A 416 -54.35 -23.71 -27.06
N PHE A 417 -55.02 -23.84 -25.90
CA PHE A 417 -55.90 -24.96 -25.57
C PHE A 417 -57.28 -24.47 -25.17
N LEU A 418 -58.32 -24.91 -25.89
CA LEU A 418 -59.71 -24.82 -25.47
C LEU A 418 -60.54 -25.94 -26.14
N PRO A 419 -61.76 -26.20 -25.64
CA PRO A 419 -62.68 -27.10 -26.30
C PRO A 419 -63.03 -26.61 -27.71
N LEU A 420 -63.19 -27.60 -28.57
CA LEU A 420 -63.51 -27.53 -29.99
C LEU A 420 -64.89 -28.20 -30.16
N VAL A 421 -65.75 -27.65 -31.02
CA VAL A 421 -66.96 -28.36 -31.47
C VAL A 421 -66.81 -28.69 -32.94
N ASN A 422 -66.91 -29.99 -33.25
CA ASN A 422 -66.95 -30.53 -34.61
C ASN A 422 -68.40 -30.74 -35.01
N PHE A 423 -68.79 -30.25 -36.18
CA PHE A 423 -70.10 -30.54 -36.77
C PHE A 423 -69.95 -31.49 -37.96
N TRP A 424 -70.83 -32.49 -38.02
CA TRP A 424 -70.92 -33.42 -39.14
C TRP A 424 -72.36 -33.59 -39.61
N ARG A 425 -72.50 -34.28 -40.74
CA ARG A 425 -73.77 -34.68 -41.32
C ARG A 425 -73.90 -36.20 -41.18
N ASP A 426 -74.99 -36.67 -40.59
CA ASP A 426 -75.32 -38.08 -40.41
C ASP A 426 -76.60 -38.40 -41.19
N TRP A 427 -76.60 -39.34 -42.12
CA TRP A 427 -77.70 -39.49 -43.10
C TRP A 427 -78.98 -40.15 -42.54
N VAL A 428 -79.08 -40.34 -41.23
CA VAL A 428 -80.06 -41.26 -40.61
C VAL A 428 -80.92 -40.62 -39.50
N SER A 429 -80.71 -39.35 -39.12
CA SER A 429 -81.45 -38.68 -38.04
C SER A 429 -82.52 -37.71 -38.55
N ALA A 430 -83.76 -37.85 -38.08
CA ALA A 430 -84.87 -36.92 -38.33
C ALA A 430 -84.99 -35.89 -37.20
N GLY A 431 -85.19 -34.62 -37.55
CA GLY A 431 -85.19 -33.47 -36.63
C GLY A 431 -83.78 -33.01 -36.21
N GLY A 432 -83.57 -31.69 -36.15
CA GLY A 432 -82.32 -31.12 -35.65
C GLY A 432 -81.96 -31.60 -34.24
N VAL A 433 -80.68 -31.89 -34.00
CA VAL A 433 -80.21 -32.46 -32.73
C VAL A 433 -79.64 -31.35 -31.83
N LYS A 434 -80.15 -31.29 -30.59
CA LYS A 434 -79.55 -30.53 -29.49
C LYS A 434 -78.55 -31.43 -28.76
N HIS A 435 -77.29 -31.06 -28.79
CA HIS A 435 -76.24 -31.70 -27.99
C HIS A 435 -75.76 -30.74 -26.91
N THR A 436 -75.94 -31.12 -25.64
CA THR A 436 -75.41 -30.39 -24.49
C THR A 436 -74.34 -31.21 -23.82
N GLU A 437 -73.16 -30.64 -23.66
CA GLU A 437 -72.06 -31.26 -22.94
C GLU A 437 -71.51 -30.33 -21.87
N GLN A 438 -71.39 -30.87 -20.66
CA GLN A 438 -70.71 -30.19 -19.56
C GLN A 438 -69.30 -30.76 -19.43
N LEU A 439 -68.30 -29.94 -19.71
CA LEU A 439 -66.89 -30.31 -19.55
C LEU A 439 -66.43 -30.23 -18.09
N VAL A 440 -67.16 -29.49 -17.26
CA VAL A 440 -66.91 -29.37 -15.82
C VAL A 440 -68.26 -29.46 -15.12
N LYS A 441 -68.37 -30.36 -14.14
CA LYS A 441 -69.57 -30.49 -13.32
C LYS A 441 -69.79 -29.22 -12.50
N ASP A 442 -71.05 -28.90 -12.21
CA ASP A 442 -71.39 -27.73 -11.41
C ASP A 442 -70.67 -27.78 -10.04
N GLY A 443 -69.84 -26.77 -9.77
CA GLY A 443 -69.03 -26.64 -8.55
C GLY A 443 -67.60 -27.17 -8.64
N GLU A 444 -67.21 -27.85 -9.72
CA GLU A 444 -65.84 -28.32 -9.94
C GLU A 444 -64.99 -27.27 -10.70
N THR A 445 -63.68 -27.49 -10.79
CA THR A 445 -62.77 -26.66 -11.60
C THR A 445 -62.02 -27.53 -12.57
N ALA A 446 -61.82 -27.05 -13.78
CA ALA A 446 -60.85 -27.65 -14.71
C ALA A 446 -59.79 -26.62 -15.10
N THR A 447 -58.59 -27.14 -15.33
CA THR A 447 -57.40 -26.36 -15.66
C THR A 447 -56.82 -26.88 -16.96
N LEU A 448 -56.64 -25.99 -17.93
CA LEU A 448 -55.92 -26.27 -19.17
C LEU A 448 -54.57 -25.59 -19.12
N TYR A 449 -53.50 -26.37 -19.22
CA TYR A 449 -52.15 -25.84 -19.25
C TYR A 449 -51.74 -25.47 -20.68
N PHE A 450 -51.02 -24.36 -20.83
CA PHE A 450 -50.35 -24.00 -22.08
C PHE A 450 -49.16 -24.93 -22.30
N SER A 451 -49.01 -25.43 -23.53
CA SER A 451 -47.95 -26.38 -23.90
C SER A 451 -46.58 -25.72 -24.00
N LYS A 452 -46.54 -24.40 -24.20
CA LYS A 452 -45.29 -23.63 -24.24
C LYS A 452 -45.01 -22.98 -22.89
N ALA A 453 -43.74 -23.03 -22.49
CA ALA A 453 -43.23 -22.37 -21.29
C ALA A 453 -42.85 -20.89 -21.50
N SER A 454 -42.89 -20.39 -22.74
CA SER A 454 -42.49 -19.03 -23.12
C SER A 454 -43.18 -18.56 -24.40
N GLY A 455 -43.27 -17.23 -24.59
CA GLY A 455 -43.89 -16.60 -25.78
C GLY A 455 -45.29 -16.07 -25.49
N THR A 456 -45.94 -15.49 -26.50
CA THR A 456 -47.29 -14.92 -26.34
C THR A 456 -48.30 -15.78 -27.10
N THR A 457 -49.43 -16.09 -26.47
CA THR A 457 -50.56 -16.80 -27.10
C THR A 457 -51.85 -16.01 -26.94
N MET A 458 -52.78 -16.17 -27.85
CA MET A 458 -54.15 -15.73 -27.67
C MET A 458 -55.03 -16.90 -27.26
N LEU A 459 -56.17 -16.61 -26.63
CA LEU A 459 -57.14 -17.64 -26.24
C LEU A 459 -58.21 -17.76 -27.32
N TYR A 460 -58.39 -18.97 -27.86
CA TYR A 460 -59.28 -19.21 -28.98
C TYR A 460 -60.20 -20.39 -28.74
N VAL A 461 -61.45 -20.29 -29.18
CA VAL A 461 -62.35 -21.44 -29.33
C VAL A 461 -62.39 -21.85 -30.80
N GLY A 462 -62.18 -23.12 -31.08
CA GLY A 462 -62.13 -23.65 -32.44
C GLY A 462 -63.46 -24.24 -32.90
N TYR A 463 -63.79 -24.02 -34.17
CA TYR A 463 -64.84 -24.73 -34.89
C TYR A 463 -64.20 -25.48 -36.07
N ARG A 464 -64.64 -26.72 -36.34
CA ARG A 464 -64.24 -27.44 -37.55
C ARG A 464 -65.45 -28.07 -38.23
N PRO A 465 -65.77 -27.68 -39.48
CA PRO A 465 -66.79 -28.37 -40.27
C PRO A 465 -66.20 -29.64 -40.90
N TYR A 466 -67.01 -30.69 -40.98
CA TYR A 466 -66.71 -31.88 -41.77
C TYR A 466 -66.98 -31.60 -43.27
N LEU A 467 -66.04 -31.95 -44.15
CA LEU A 467 -66.02 -31.60 -45.58
C LEU A 467 -67.10 -32.34 -46.40
N ASP A 468 -68.25 -31.70 -46.67
CA ASP A 468 -69.09 -31.98 -47.86
C ASP A 468 -69.96 -30.75 -48.23
N ARG A 469 -70.34 -30.66 -49.51
CA ARG A 469 -70.81 -29.58 -50.38
C ARG A 469 -71.92 -28.63 -49.91
N LYS A 470 -72.36 -28.63 -48.64
CA LYS A 470 -73.16 -27.56 -48.02
C LYS A 470 -72.84 -27.45 -46.52
N PRO A 471 -72.56 -26.25 -45.97
CA PRO A 471 -72.22 -26.10 -44.56
C PRO A 471 -73.42 -26.46 -43.68
N PRO A 472 -73.25 -27.28 -42.62
CA PRO A 472 -74.30 -27.46 -41.62
C PRO A 472 -74.58 -26.11 -40.92
N TYR A 473 -75.86 -25.77 -40.77
CA TYR A 473 -76.31 -24.56 -40.05
C TYR A 473 -76.69 -24.91 -38.61
N GLY A 474 -76.20 -24.11 -37.66
CA GLY A 474 -76.40 -24.39 -36.26
C GLY A 474 -75.82 -23.31 -35.33
N SER A 475 -76.36 -23.23 -34.13
CA SER A 475 -75.88 -22.31 -33.09
C SER A 475 -75.03 -23.05 -32.08
N VAL A 476 -73.88 -22.48 -31.70
CA VAL A 476 -73.10 -22.95 -30.55
C VAL A 476 -73.03 -21.88 -29.49
N TYR A 477 -73.48 -22.25 -28.30
CA TYR A 477 -73.33 -21.43 -27.12
C TYR A 477 -72.27 -22.04 -26.22
N PHE A 478 -71.23 -21.26 -25.97
CA PHE A 478 -70.19 -21.58 -25.01
C PHE A 478 -70.45 -20.78 -23.74
N TYR A 479 -70.81 -21.46 -22.65
CA TYR A 479 -70.99 -20.85 -21.35
C TYR A 479 -69.78 -21.18 -20.49
N PHE A 480 -68.85 -20.23 -20.41
CA PHE A 480 -67.77 -20.27 -19.45
C PHE A 480 -68.11 -19.38 -18.25
N THR A 481 -67.81 -19.85 -17.04
CA THR A 481 -67.84 -19.01 -15.85
C THR A 481 -66.51 -19.07 -15.11
N ASP A 482 -66.16 -17.95 -14.48
CA ASP A 482 -64.95 -17.77 -13.68
C ASP A 482 -63.66 -18.16 -14.42
N VAL A 483 -63.54 -17.73 -15.69
CA VAL A 483 -62.35 -17.96 -16.51
C VAL A 483 -61.21 -17.16 -15.94
N THR A 484 -60.10 -17.83 -15.60
CA THR A 484 -59.00 -17.20 -14.88
C THR A 484 -57.64 -17.68 -15.38
N LEU A 485 -56.69 -16.77 -15.60
CA LEU A 485 -55.31 -17.15 -15.93
C LEU A 485 -54.60 -17.70 -14.69
N ILE A 486 -53.89 -18.82 -14.86
CA ILE A 486 -53.12 -19.47 -13.79
C ILE A 486 -51.66 -19.03 -13.89
N PRO A 487 -51.13 -18.36 -12.86
CA PRO A 487 -49.73 -17.94 -12.82
C PRO A 487 -48.72 -19.08 -12.88
N ARG A 488 -47.53 -18.81 -13.44
CA ARG A 488 -46.36 -19.72 -13.39
C ARG A 488 -45.62 -19.69 -12.06
#